data_AF-A0A7R9UH35-F1
#
_entry.id   AF-A0A7R9UH35-F1
#
_cell.length_a   1.000
_cell.length_b   1.000
_cell.length_c   1.000
_cell.angle_alpha   90.00
_cell.angle_beta   90.00
_cell.angle_gamma   90.00
#
_symmetry.space_group_name_H-M   'P 1'
#
loop_
_entity.id
_entity.type
_entity.pdbx_description
1 polymer ?
#
loop_
_entity_poly.entity_id
_entity_poly.type
_entity_poly.pdbx_seq_one_letter_code
_entity_poly.pdbx_strand_id
1 'polypeptide(L)'
;VRVFAAGGAALWWCLLRAGVSADIAGVVAALCVSTRATVDSEPVTERLIHRLSPLTTFFIMPIFALANTAVPLAQALGGKAGAAVAPAIGVALGLLVGKPLGIFGFTWLAHKLGVARMSTDMSNAHLAVVSTLGAIGFTMCLLLTEVALPPAATPLPKLAVLVASAVASVVAAAMMRFGLAVRDPAPAPAA
;
A
#
# COMPACT_ATOMS: atom_id res chain seq x y z
N VAL A 1 -17.15 -12.82 16.51
CA VAL A 1 -15.69 -12.70 16.32
C VAL A 1 -14.97 -14.05 16.33
N ARG A 2 -15.06 -14.87 17.39
CA ARG A 2 -14.37 -16.18 17.47
C ARG A 2 -14.68 -17.14 16.30
N VAL A 3 -15.95 -17.24 15.91
CA VAL A 3 -16.37 -18.07 14.77
C VAL A 3 -15.74 -17.62 13.46
N PHE A 4 -15.72 -16.31 13.19
CA PHE A 4 -15.07 -15.76 12.00
C PHE A 4 -13.55 -15.97 12.00
N ALA A 5 -12.90 -15.84 13.17
CA ALA A 5 -11.47 -16.10 13.29
C ALA A 5 -11.13 -17.59 13.03
N ALA A 6 -11.92 -18.51 13.58
CA ALA A 6 -11.77 -19.95 13.33
C ALA A 6 -12.03 -20.30 11.86
N GLY A 7 -13.09 -19.72 11.26
CA GLY A 7 -13.40 -19.89 9.84
C GLY A 7 -12.29 -19.35 8.93
N GLY A 8 -11.74 -18.19 9.26
CA GLY A 8 -10.60 -17.61 8.54
C GLY A 8 -9.34 -18.47 8.64
N ALA A 9 -9.04 -19.02 9.82
CA ALA A 9 -7.90 -19.92 10.01
C ALA A 9 -8.07 -21.24 9.23
N ALA A 10 -9.28 -21.80 9.23
CA ALA A 10 -9.60 -22.99 8.44
C ALA A 10 -9.48 -22.70 6.94
N LEU A 11 -10.01 -21.57 6.47
CA LEU A 11 -9.90 -21.13 5.08
C LEU A 11 -8.44 -20.95 4.65
N TRP A 12 -7.63 -20.29 5.50
CA TRP A 12 -6.20 -20.12 5.28
C TRP A 12 -5.50 -21.48 5.15
N TRP A 13 -5.78 -22.43 6.05
CA TRP A 13 -5.21 -23.76 5.98
C TRP A 13 -5.60 -24.52 4.70
N CYS A 14 -6.86 -24.43 4.28
CA CYS A 14 -7.33 -25.02 3.04
C CYS A 14 -6.66 -24.40 1.80
N LEU A 15 -6.49 -23.08 1.77
CA LEU A 15 -5.83 -22.39 0.66
C LEU A 15 -4.33 -22.70 0.59
N LEU A 16 -3.66 -22.83 1.74
CA LEU A 16 -2.28 -23.30 1.80
C LEU A 16 -2.13 -24.71 1.20
N ARG A 17 -3.04 -25.63 1.53
CA ARG A 17 -3.06 -26.99 0.97
C ARG A 17 -3.34 -26.99 -0.54
N ALA A 18 -4.12 -26.03 -1.02
CA ALA A 18 -4.43 -25.84 -2.44
C ALA A 18 -3.31 -25.12 -3.22
N GLY A 19 -2.23 -24.68 -2.56
CA GLY A 19 -1.14 -23.93 -3.21
C GLY A 19 -1.51 -22.49 -3.58
N VAL A 20 -2.62 -21.97 -3.06
CA VAL A 20 -3.02 -20.57 -3.24
C VAL A 20 -2.31 -19.71 -2.20
N SER A 21 -1.97 -18.48 -2.57
CA SER A 21 -1.29 -17.55 -1.67
C SER A 21 -2.15 -17.22 -0.44
N ALA A 22 -1.50 -17.25 0.73
CA ALA A 22 -2.15 -17.11 2.03
C ALA A 22 -2.83 -15.75 2.26
N ASP A 23 -2.40 -14.72 1.54
CA ASP A 23 -2.94 -13.36 1.57
C ASP A 23 -4.40 -13.30 1.08
N ILE A 24 -4.75 -14.07 0.05
CA ILE A 24 -6.12 -14.16 -0.50
C ILE A 24 -7.09 -14.68 0.56
N ALA A 25 -6.65 -15.61 1.42
CA ALA A 25 -7.47 -16.14 2.50
C ALA A 25 -7.96 -15.04 3.44
N GLY A 26 -7.07 -14.09 3.78
CA GLY A 26 -7.39 -12.95 4.63
C GLY A 26 -8.42 -12.02 3.99
N VAL A 27 -8.27 -11.73 2.69
CA VAL A 27 -9.22 -10.89 1.94
C VAL A 27 -10.59 -11.55 1.87
N VAL A 28 -10.66 -12.84 1.53
CA VAL A 28 -11.93 -13.57 1.46
C VAL A 28 -12.58 -13.66 2.85
N ALA A 29 -11.81 -13.96 3.89
CA ALA A 29 -12.34 -13.99 5.26
C ALA A 29 -12.89 -12.61 5.68
N ALA A 30 -12.24 -11.51 5.31
CA ALA A 30 -12.72 -10.15 5.57
C ALA A 30 -14.01 -9.84 4.80
N LEU A 31 -14.13 -10.26 3.54
CA LEU A 31 -15.35 -10.11 2.73
C LEU A 31 -16.54 -10.92 3.28
N CYS A 32 -16.26 -12.03 3.98
CA CYS A 32 -17.30 -12.82 4.65
C CYS A 32 -17.80 -12.21 5.97
N VAL A 33 -17.15 -11.17 6.50
CA VAL A 33 -17.62 -10.49 7.72
C VAL A 33 -18.84 -9.63 7.39
N SER A 34 -19.96 -9.91 8.06
CA SER A 34 -21.20 -9.16 7.87
C SER A 34 -21.06 -7.71 8.31
N THR A 35 -21.35 -6.78 7.40
CA THR A 35 -21.43 -5.34 7.66
C THR A 35 -22.73 -4.91 8.34
N ARG A 36 -23.73 -5.80 8.39
CA ARG A 36 -25.05 -5.52 9.00
C ARG A 36 -25.19 -6.08 10.42
N ALA A 37 -24.35 -7.04 10.79
CA ALA A 37 -24.39 -7.61 12.13
C ALA A 37 -23.85 -6.60 13.14
N THR A 38 -24.60 -6.36 14.21
CA THR A 38 -24.20 -5.50 15.33
C THR A 38 -24.06 -6.32 16.61
N VAL A 39 -23.11 -5.94 17.46
CA VAL A 39 -22.95 -6.47 18.82
C VAL A 39 -22.75 -5.27 19.72
N ASP A 40 -23.58 -5.13 20.75
CA ASP A 40 -23.56 -3.95 21.65
C ASP A 40 -23.77 -2.62 20.88
N SER A 41 -24.65 -2.62 19.87
CA SER A 41 -24.96 -1.48 18.98
C SER A 41 -23.81 -1.01 18.06
N GLU A 42 -22.67 -1.70 18.05
CA GLU A 42 -21.55 -1.44 17.14
C GLU A 42 -21.52 -2.49 16.01
N PRO A 43 -21.28 -2.09 14.73
CA PRO A 43 -21.06 -3.05 13.65
C PRO A 43 -19.88 -3.98 13.95
N VAL A 44 -20.07 -5.28 13.71
CA VAL A 44 -19.03 -6.31 13.95
C VAL A 44 -17.76 -6.02 13.15
N THR A 45 -17.89 -5.48 11.94
CA THR A 45 -16.77 -5.09 11.08
C THR A 45 -15.92 -3.99 11.71
N GLU A 46 -16.55 -2.93 12.21
CA GLU A 46 -15.86 -1.79 12.82
C GLU A 46 -15.12 -2.21 14.09
N ARG A 47 -15.78 -3.00 14.94
CA ARG A 47 -15.17 -3.59 16.13
C ARG A 47 -13.96 -4.45 15.81
N LEU A 48 -14.00 -5.21 14.71
CA LEU A 48 -12.89 -6.05 14.28
C LEU A 48 -11.72 -5.21 13.75
N ILE A 49 -12.00 -4.18 12.95
CA ILE A 49 -10.98 -3.23 12.46
C ILE A 49 -10.30 -2.53 13.63
N HIS A 50 -11.06 -2.00 14.60
CA HIS A 50 -10.50 -1.34 15.77
C HIS A 50 -9.61 -2.25 16.63
N ARG A 51 -9.94 -3.54 16.72
CA ARG A 51 -9.12 -4.51 17.46
C ARG A 51 -7.88 -4.97 16.70
N LEU A 52 -7.99 -5.15 15.38
CA LEU A 52 -6.87 -5.63 14.56
C LEU A 52 -5.89 -4.52 14.19
N SER A 53 -6.37 -3.29 13.96
CA SER A 53 -5.56 -2.14 13.54
C SER A 53 -4.31 -1.89 14.41
N PRO A 54 -4.38 -1.86 15.76
CA PRO A 54 -3.19 -1.68 16.59
C PRO A 54 -2.23 -2.86 16.47
N LEU A 55 -2.73 -4.09 16.43
CA LEU A 55 -1.88 -5.28 16.27
C LEU A 55 -1.19 -5.27 14.90
N THR A 56 -1.90 -4.92 13.84
CA THR A 56 -1.33 -4.85 12.49
C THR A 56 -0.31 -3.74 12.37
N THR A 57 -0.60 -2.57 12.94
CA THR A 57 0.24 -1.37 12.82
C THR A 57 1.50 -1.46 13.66
N PHE A 58 1.42 -1.95 14.90
CA PHE A 58 2.54 -1.97 15.83
C PHE A 58 3.34 -3.28 15.84
N PHE A 59 2.76 -4.39 15.37
CA PHE A 59 3.41 -5.69 15.44
C PHE A 59 3.61 -6.32 14.06
N ILE A 60 2.53 -6.56 13.32
CA ILE A 60 2.58 -7.33 12.06
C ILE A 60 3.38 -6.56 10.99
N MET A 61 3.05 -5.29 10.75
CA MET A 61 3.72 -4.47 9.71
C MET A 61 5.22 -4.27 9.99
N PRO A 62 5.66 -3.93 11.22
CA PRO A 62 7.09 -3.82 11.51
C PRO A 62 7.87 -5.13 11.35
N ILE A 63 7.32 -6.25 11.82
CA ILE A 63 7.96 -7.57 11.67
C ILE A 63 8.01 -7.96 10.19
N PHE A 64 6.91 -7.76 9.47
CA PHE A 64 6.83 -8.03 8.04
C PHE A 64 7.84 -7.21 7.25
N ALA A 65 7.93 -5.91 7.54
CA ALA A 65 8.92 -5.04 6.95
C ALA A 65 10.33 -5.56 7.22
N LEU A 66 10.70 -5.79 8.49
CA LEU A 66 12.04 -6.27 8.86
C LEU A 66 12.43 -7.59 8.17
N ALA A 67 11.50 -8.54 8.10
CA ALA A 67 11.73 -9.83 7.43
C ALA A 67 11.97 -9.68 5.92
N ASN A 68 11.23 -8.77 5.26
CA ASN A 68 11.28 -8.61 3.81
C ASN A 68 12.36 -7.62 3.34
N THR A 69 12.76 -6.66 4.19
CA THR A 69 13.76 -5.61 3.90
C THR A 69 15.20 -6.07 4.14
N ALA A 70 15.41 -7.25 4.73
CA ALA A 70 16.72 -7.86 4.95
C ALA A 70 17.38 -8.26 3.62
N VAL A 71 17.79 -7.26 2.83
CA VAL A 71 18.44 -7.42 1.53
C VAL A 71 19.95 -7.50 1.74
N PRO A 72 20.62 -8.60 1.37
CA PRO A 72 22.07 -8.69 1.46
C PRO A 72 22.73 -7.69 0.49
N LEU A 73 23.25 -6.57 1.00
CA LEU A 73 23.87 -5.50 0.20
C LEU A 73 24.99 -6.02 -0.70
N ALA A 74 25.79 -6.97 -0.22
CA ALA A 74 26.85 -7.61 -1.00
C ALA A 74 26.32 -8.36 -2.23
N GLN A 75 25.12 -8.96 -2.14
CA GLN A 75 24.48 -9.66 -3.26
C GLN A 75 23.76 -8.68 -4.20
N ALA A 76 23.22 -7.58 -3.66
CA ALA A 76 22.60 -6.54 -4.47
C ALA A 76 23.63 -5.75 -5.30
N LEU A 77 24.82 -5.51 -4.75
CA LEU A 77 25.89 -4.72 -5.39
C LEU A 77 26.94 -5.58 -6.12
N GLY A 78 26.99 -6.88 -5.85
CA GLY A 78 27.98 -7.80 -6.41
C GLY A 78 27.68 -8.24 -7.83
N GLY A 79 28.18 -7.50 -8.83
CA GLY A 79 28.70 -7.94 -10.16
C GLY A 79 27.88 -8.82 -11.12
N LYS A 80 27.00 -9.72 -10.66
CA LYS A 80 26.14 -10.58 -11.50
C LYS A 80 24.79 -9.91 -11.80
N ALA A 81 24.81 -8.59 -11.94
CA ALA A 81 23.63 -7.73 -11.95
C ALA A 81 22.81 -7.78 -13.25
N GLY A 82 23.32 -8.39 -14.33
CA GLY A 82 22.70 -8.30 -15.66
C GLY A 82 21.20 -8.65 -15.70
N ALA A 83 20.80 -9.75 -15.07
CA ALA A 83 19.40 -10.20 -15.07
C ALA A 83 18.50 -9.42 -14.10
N ALA A 84 19.07 -8.75 -13.10
CA ALA A 84 18.32 -8.06 -12.04
C ALA A 84 18.20 -6.54 -12.27
N VAL A 85 19.05 -5.96 -13.14
CA VAL A 85 19.06 -4.52 -13.44
C VAL A 85 17.77 -4.07 -14.13
N ALA A 86 17.32 -4.79 -15.16
CA ALA A 86 16.10 -4.41 -15.88
C ALA A 86 14.86 -4.42 -14.97
N PRO A 87 14.60 -5.47 -14.16
CA PRO A 87 13.53 -5.45 -13.16
C PRO A 87 13.69 -4.33 -12.14
N ALA A 88 14.90 -4.04 -11.66
CA ALA A 88 15.13 -2.99 -10.66
C ALA A 88 14.79 -1.59 -11.21
N ILE A 89 15.20 -1.29 -12.44
CA ILE A 89 14.86 -0.03 -13.11
C ILE A 89 13.34 0.04 -13.36
N GLY A 90 12.73 -1.05 -13.84
CA GLY A 90 11.29 -1.11 -14.06
C GLY A 90 10.48 -0.86 -12.79
N VAL A 91 10.91 -1.43 -11.66
CA VAL A 91 10.32 -1.18 -10.34
C VAL A 91 10.51 0.27 -9.92
N ALA A 92 11.73 0.82 -10.02
CA ALA A 92 12.00 2.21 -9.64
C ALA A 92 11.15 3.20 -10.46
N LEU A 93 11.10 3.04 -11.78
CA LEU A 93 10.29 3.88 -12.67
C LEU A 93 8.79 3.67 -12.44
N GLY A 94 8.36 2.43 -12.22
CA GLY A 94 6.98 2.10 -11.91
C GLY A 94 6.49 2.78 -10.63
N LEU A 95 7.33 2.80 -9.58
CA LEU A 95 7.01 3.50 -8.34
C LEU A 95 7.09 5.03 -8.51
N LEU A 96 8.22 5.56 -8.98
CA LEU A 96 8.46 7.01 -8.97
C LEU A 96 7.69 7.77 -10.05
N VAL A 97 7.40 7.14 -11.18
CA VAL A 97 6.75 7.78 -12.33
C VAL A 97 5.39 7.16 -12.59
N GLY A 98 5.31 5.83 -12.68
CA GLY A 98 4.08 5.12 -13.00
C GLY A 98 2.95 5.39 -12.02
N LYS A 99 3.21 5.23 -10.71
CA LYS A 99 2.19 5.43 -9.67
C LYS A 99 1.70 6.89 -9.59
N PRO A 100 2.56 7.92 -9.50
CA PRO A 100 2.10 9.31 -9.50
C PRO A 100 1.32 9.69 -10.75
N LEU A 101 1.82 9.33 -11.95
CA LEU A 101 1.14 9.65 -13.21
C LEU A 101 -0.19 8.91 -13.34
N GLY A 102 -0.25 7.64 -12.94
CA GLY A 102 -1.49 6.87 -12.95
C GLY A 102 -2.53 7.45 -12.00
N ILE A 103 -2.18 7.63 -10.73
CA ILE A 103 -3.12 8.14 -9.72
C ILE A 103 -3.57 9.56 -10.07
N PHE A 104 -2.64 10.46 -10.39
CA PHE A 104 -2.98 11.84 -10.76
C PHE A 104 -3.79 11.89 -12.05
N GLY A 105 -3.31 11.21 -13.10
CA GLY A 105 -3.92 11.24 -14.43
C GLY A 105 -5.33 10.67 -14.45
N PHE A 106 -5.54 9.48 -13.89
CA PHE A 106 -6.87 8.87 -13.87
C PHE A 106 -7.84 9.63 -12.97
N THR A 107 -7.39 10.15 -11.82
CA THR A 107 -8.26 10.94 -10.93
C THR A 107 -8.63 12.28 -11.55
N TRP A 108 -7.67 12.95 -12.17
CA TRP A 108 -7.90 14.21 -12.88
C TRP A 108 -8.83 14.02 -14.10
N LEU A 109 -8.64 12.93 -14.85
CA LEU A 109 -9.50 12.59 -15.98
C LEU A 109 -10.93 12.25 -15.52
N ALA A 110 -11.08 11.44 -14.47
CA ALA A 110 -12.38 11.12 -13.88
C ALA A 110 -13.12 12.38 -13.39
N HIS A 111 -12.37 13.34 -12.84
CA HIS A 111 -12.91 14.64 -12.45
C HIS A 111 -13.38 15.45 -13.67
N LYS A 112 -12.55 15.55 -14.71
CA LYS A 112 -12.87 16.31 -15.93
C LYS A 112 -14.05 15.72 -16.72
N LEU A 113 -14.21 14.39 -16.70
CA LEU A 113 -15.32 13.69 -17.33
C LEU A 113 -16.61 13.71 -16.48
N GLY A 114 -16.59 14.30 -15.29
CA GLY A 114 -17.75 14.36 -14.40
C GLY A 114 -18.12 13.03 -13.72
N VAL A 115 -17.28 12.00 -13.83
CA VAL A 115 -17.48 10.68 -13.20
C VAL A 115 -17.21 10.76 -11.69
N ALA A 116 -16.28 11.63 -11.27
CA ALA A 116 -15.93 11.86 -9.88
C ALA A 116 -15.92 13.35 -9.56
N ARG A 117 -16.22 13.70 -8.30
CA ARG A 117 -16.13 15.08 -7.80
C ARG A 117 -15.00 15.16 -6.78
N MET A 118 -14.13 16.16 -6.96
CA MET A 118 -13.10 16.50 -5.98
C MET A 118 -13.78 17.19 -4.79
N SER A 119 -13.28 16.98 -3.56
CA SER A 119 -13.85 17.64 -2.39
C SER A 119 -13.66 19.16 -2.48
N THR A 120 -14.52 19.91 -1.79
CA THR A 120 -14.62 21.37 -1.88
C THR A 120 -13.30 22.09 -1.59
N ASP A 121 -12.45 21.49 -0.76
CA ASP A 121 -11.17 22.08 -0.33
C ASP A 121 -9.94 21.46 -1.03
N MET A 122 -10.13 20.50 -1.93
CA MET A 122 -9.02 19.85 -2.64
C MET A 122 -8.69 20.54 -3.96
N SER A 123 -7.45 21.00 -4.09
CA SER A 123 -6.88 21.51 -5.33
C SER A 123 -6.03 20.46 -6.06
N ASN A 124 -5.68 20.71 -7.32
CA ASN A 124 -4.78 19.83 -8.09
C ASN A 124 -3.40 19.65 -7.40
N ALA A 125 -2.95 20.61 -6.60
CA ALA A 125 -1.72 20.48 -5.80
C ALA A 125 -1.85 19.39 -4.71
N HIS A 126 -3.03 19.30 -4.06
CA HIS A 126 -3.31 18.23 -3.10
C HIS A 126 -3.32 16.86 -3.80
N LEU A 127 -3.91 16.78 -4.99
CA LEU A 127 -3.91 15.54 -5.77
C LEU A 127 -2.49 15.12 -6.18
N ALA A 128 -1.62 16.08 -6.51
CA ALA A 128 -0.21 15.80 -6.81
C ALA A 128 0.53 15.26 -5.58
N VAL A 129 0.30 15.83 -4.39
CA VAL A 129 0.86 15.30 -3.14
C VAL A 129 0.36 13.88 -2.85
N VAL A 130 -0.95 13.65 -2.97
CA VAL A 130 -1.56 12.33 -2.72
C VAL A 130 -1.05 11.29 -3.72
N SER A 131 -0.87 11.66 -4.99
CA SER A 131 -0.32 10.74 -6.00
C SER A 131 1.14 10.39 -5.72
N THR A 132 1.95 11.35 -5.25
CA THR A 132 3.33 11.09 -4.80
C THR A 132 3.37 10.24 -3.52
N LEU A 133 2.49 10.47 -2.55
CA LEU A 133 2.36 9.58 -1.39
C LEU A 133 1.98 8.15 -1.80
N GLY A 134 1.12 8.02 -2.81
CA GLY A 134 0.75 6.74 -3.39
C GLY A 134 1.90 6.00 -4.07
N ALA A 135 3.02 6.67 -4.36
CA ALA A 135 4.25 6.05 -4.88
C ALA A 135 5.05 5.28 -3.82
N ILE A 136 4.75 5.47 -2.52
CA ILE A 136 5.40 4.76 -1.43
C ILE A 136 4.91 3.30 -1.43
N GLY A 137 5.61 2.45 -2.19
CA GLY A 137 5.24 1.04 -2.36
C GLY A 137 5.76 0.11 -1.26
N PHE A 138 6.83 0.51 -0.56
CA PHE A 138 7.50 -0.18 0.55
C PHE A 138 7.11 -1.66 0.76
N THR A 139 6.32 -1.98 1.79
CA THR A 139 6.03 -3.37 2.19
C THR A 139 5.32 -4.17 1.09
N MET A 140 4.34 -3.58 0.41
CA MET A 140 3.54 -4.28 -0.59
C MET A 140 4.36 -4.55 -1.87
N CYS A 141 5.20 -3.61 -2.28
CA CYS A 141 6.11 -3.79 -3.40
C CYS A 141 7.27 -4.75 -3.08
N LEU A 142 7.77 -4.81 -1.84
CA LEU A 142 8.76 -5.80 -1.43
C LEU A 142 8.20 -7.23 -1.55
N LEU A 143 6.96 -7.44 -1.11
CA LEU A 143 6.25 -8.71 -1.25
C LEU A 143 6.09 -9.11 -2.72
N LEU A 144 5.57 -8.18 -3.54
CA LEU A 144 5.36 -8.44 -4.96
C LEU A 144 6.67 -8.76 -5.69
N THR A 145 7.76 -8.10 -5.31
CA THR A 145 9.09 -8.38 -5.88
C THR A 145 9.54 -9.80 -5.56
N GLU A 146 9.24 -10.30 -4.37
CA GLU A 146 9.58 -11.67 -3.96
C GLU A 146 8.73 -12.73 -4.65
N VAL A 147 7.45 -12.45 -4.88
CA VAL A 147 6.54 -13.36 -5.60
C VAL A 147 6.78 -13.34 -7.11
N ALA A 148 7.15 -12.20 -7.68
CA ALA A 148 7.25 -12.03 -9.13
C ALA A 148 8.60 -12.44 -9.73
N LEU A 149 9.68 -12.46 -8.93
CA LEU A 149 11.04 -12.68 -9.43
C LEU A 149 11.68 -13.93 -8.83
N PRO A 150 12.54 -14.63 -9.58
CA PRO A 150 13.30 -15.75 -9.04
C PRO A 150 14.26 -15.28 -7.94
N PRO A 151 14.56 -16.09 -6.91
CA PRO A 151 15.34 -15.69 -5.74
C PRO A 151 16.69 -15.04 -6.05
N ALA A 152 17.34 -15.46 -7.15
CA ALA A 152 18.63 -14.91 -7.58
C ALA A 152 18.54 -13.47 -8.12
N ALA A 153 17.37 -13.04 -8.60
CA ALA A 153 17.16 -11.71 -9.19
C ALA A 153 16.46 -10.73 -8.24
N THR A 154 15.99 -11.19 -7.07
CA THR A 154 15.22 -10.42 -6.09
C THR A 154 15.99 -9.32 -5.32
N PRO A 155 17.30 -9.47 -4.97
CA PRO A 155 17.97 -8.50 -4.09
C PRO A 155 18.02 -7.07 -4.63
N LEU A 156 18.39 -6.88 -5.90
CA LEU A 156 18.54 -5.54 -6.49
C LEU A 156 17.20 -4.81 -6.69
N PRO A 157 16.12 -5.44 -7.19
CA PRO A 157 14.79 -4.84 -7.22
C PRO A 157 14.22 -4.51 -5.84
N LYS A 158 14.46 -5.34 -4.80
CA LYS A 158 14.07 -4.99 -3.42
C LYS A 158 14.78 -3.72 -2.95
N LEU A 159 16.08 -3.58 -3.23
CA LEU A 159 16.82 -2.35 -2.98
C LEU A 159 16.20 -1.15 -3.73
N ALA A 160 15.82 -1.34 -5.00
CA ALA A 160 15.16 -0.30 -5.79
C ALA A 160 13.81 0.13 -5.17
N VAL A 161 13.00 -0.79 -4.65
CA VAL A 161 11.78 -0.45 -3.90
C VAL A 161 12.08 0.45 -2.70
N LEU A 162 13.12 0.13 -1.93
CA LEU A 162 13.51 0.90 -0.75
C LEU A 162 13.94 2.32 -1.11
N VAL A 163 14.84 2.44 -2.10
CA VAL A 163 15.34 3.74 -2.58
C VAL A 163 14.21 4.56 -3.19
N ALA A 164 13.39 3.97 -4.06
CA ALA A 164 12.25 4.65 -4.65
C ALA A 164 11.23 5.13 -3.61
N SER A 165 10.93 4.30 -2.59
CA SER A 165 10.01 4.67 -1.51
C SER A 165 10.57 5.80 -0.64
N ALA A 166 11.88 5.80 -0.37
CA ALA A 166 12.55 6.87 0.37
C ALA A 166 12.58 8.19 -0.42
N VAL A 167 12.85 8.12 -1.73
CA VAL A 167 12.78 9.30 -2.60
C VAL A 167 11.34 9.83 -2.67
N ALA A 168 10.35 8.97 -2.87
CA ALA A 168 8.94 9.36 -2.91
C ALA A 168 8.48 10.01 -1.60
N SER A 169 8.90 9.48 -0.43
CA SER A 169 8.54 10.06 0.86
C SER A 169 9.17 11.44 1.09
N VAL A 170 10.43 11.62 0.72
CA VAL A 170 11.12 12.92 0.79
C VAL A 170 10.48 13.94 -0.15
N VAL A 171 10.20 13.54 -1.39
CA VAL A 171 9.54 14.42 -2.39
C VAL A 171 8.14 14.81 -1.92
N ALA A 172 7.34 13.85 -1.45
CA ALA A 172 6.00 14.14 -0.92
C ALA A 172 6.05 15.08 0.29
N ALA A 173 6.98 14.86 1.22
CA ALA A 173 7.18 15.73 2.38
C ALA A 173 7.60 17.15 1.96
N ALA A 174 8.50 17.28 0.99
CA ALA A 174 8.89 18.59 0.44
C ALA A 174 7.70 19.30 -0.24
N MET A 175 6.92 18.59 -1.06
CA MET A 175 5.72 19.15 -1.71
C MET A 175 4.69 19.61 -0.67
N MET A 176 4.49 18.86 0.41
CA MET A 176 3.62 19.29 1.50
C MET A 176 4.16 20.53 2.21
N ARG A 177 5.47 20.58 2.47
CA ARG A 177 6.09 21.70 3.18
C ARG A 177 6.09 23.00 2.38
N PHE A 178 6.27 22.94 1.07
CA PHE A 178 6.42 24.12 0.22
C PHE A 178 5.18 24.47 -0.62
N GLY A 179 4.35 23.48 -0.97
CA GLY A 179 3.26 23.63 -1.93
C GLY A 179 1.86 23.71 -1.32
N LEU A 180 1.69 23.30 -0.06
CA LEU A 180 0.41 23.41 0.65
C LEU A 180 0.46 24.58 1.62
N ALA A 181 0.16 25.79 1.13
CA ALA A 181 -0.36 26.82 2.02
C ALA A 181 -1.70 26.28 2.54
N VAL A 182 -1.72 25.81 3.79
CA VAL A 182 -2.95 25.44 4.49
C VAL A 182 -3.87 26.65 4.43
N ARG A 183 -4.86 26.63 3.54
CA ARG A 183 -6.00 27.53 3.63
C ARG A 183 -6.90 26.92 4.68
N ASP A 184 -7.15 27.68 5.75
CA ASP A 184 -8.14 27.31 6.74
C ASP A 184 -9.46 26.96 6.05
N PRO A 185 -10.13 25.87 6.47
CA PRO A 185 -11.43 25.53 5.92
C PRO A 185 -12.37 26.73 6.06
N ALA A 186 -13.00 27.12 4.97
CA ALA A 186 -14.01 28.17 5.00
C ALA A 186 -15.11 27.75 6.01
N PRO A 187 -15.60 28.65 6.88
CA PRO A 187 -16.60 28.30 7.86
C PRO A 187 -17.82 27.69 7.15
N ALA A 188 -18.31 26.57 7.69
CA ALA A 188 -19.47 25.87 7.16
C ALA A 188 -20.64 26.86 6.98
N PRO A 189 -21.40 26.78 5.87
CA PRO A 189 -22.57 27.62 5.70
C PRO A 189 -23.51 27.38 6.89
N ALA A 190 -23.88 28.46 7.58
CA ALA A 190 -24.82 28.42 8.69
C ALA A 190 -26.14 27.80 8.19
N ALA A 191 -26.51 26.67 8.77
CA ALA A 191 -27.80 26.02 8.57
C ALA A 191 -28.85 26.64 9.50
#